data_AF-A0A3R6RQX7-F1
#
_entry.id   AF-A0A3R6RQX7-F1
#
_cell.length_a   1.000
_cell.length_b   1.000
_cell.length_c   1.000
_cell.angle_alpha   90.00
_cell.angle_beta   90.00
_cell.angle_gamma   90.00
#
_symmetry.space_group_name_H-M   'P 1'
#
loop_
_entity.id
_entity.type
_entity.pdbx_description
1 polymer ?
#
loop_
_entity_poly.entity_id
_entity_poly.type
_entity_poly.pdbx_seq_one_letter_code
_entity_poly.pdbx_strand_id
1 'polypeptide(L)'
;MEERVELSLLYDFYGALLKENQRRMFEASILDDYNLAEIAEDENITRQGVHDAIKRACKQLREYEQKLGLIEKFEKQKELVKKLHIILKGMNIGDEGELEEVYSIIDEILDEE
;
A
#
# COMPACT_ATOMS: atom_id res chain seq x y z
N MET A 1 5.18 -1.75 -15.60
CA MET A 1 3.81 -1.46 -15.13
C MET A 1 3.58 -2.05 -13.75
N GLU A 2 3.85 -3.34 -13.57
CA GLU A 2 3.76 -4.01 -12.25
C GLU A 2 4.57 -3.32 -11.14
N GLU A 3 5.84 -2.97 -11.38
CA GLU A 3 6.66 -2.28 -10.36
C GLU A 3 6.13 -0.89 -10.01
N ARG A 4 5.57 -0.15 -10.99
CA ARG A 4 4.99 1.17 -10.69
C ARG A 4 3.74 1.04 -9.81
N VAL A 5 2.90 0.04 -10.07
CA VAL A 5 1.72 -0.23 -9.25
C VAL A 5 2.13 -0.64 -7.83
N GLU A 6 3.13 -1.51 -7.68
CA GLU A 6 3.72 -1.88 -6.39
C GLU A 6 4.21 -0.63 -5.62
N LEU A 7 4.99 0.21 -6.29
CA LEU A 7 5.56 1.41 -5.69
C LEU A 7 4.50 2.45 -5.32
N SER A 8 3.46 2.64 -6.14
CA SER A 8 2.32 3.49 -5.82
C SER A 8 1.58 2.99 -4.57
N LEU A 9 1.33 1.67 -4.49
CA LEU A 9 0.69 1.10 -3.30
C LEU A 9 1.55 1.28 -2.05
N LEU A 10 2.85 1.01 -2.14
CA LEU A 10 3.78 1.27 -1.04
C LEU A 10 3.80 2.75 -0.63
N TYR A 11 3.70 3.65 -1.60
CA TYR A 11 3.65 5.08 -1.37
C TYR A 11 2.38 5.51 -0.63
N ASP A 12 1.22 4.95 -0.96
CA ASP A 12 -0.04 5.25 -0.28
C ASP A 12 0.03 4.91 1.22
N PHE A 13 0.75 3.85 1.59
CA PHE A 13 0.90 3.42 2.99
C PHE A 13 2.06 4.11 3.72
N TYR A 14 3.16 4.39 3.04
CA TYR A 14 4.42 4.80 3.69
C TYR A 14 5.00 6.12 3.19
N GLY A 15 4.40 6.76 2.19
CA GLY A 15 4.91 7.99 1.56
C GLY A 15 5.08 9.14 2.55
N ALA A 16 4.25 9.19 3.60
CA ALA A 16 4.36 10.18 4.67
C ALA A 16 5.62 10.02 5.54
N LEU A 17 6.28 8.85 5.53
CA LEU A 17 7.52 8.59 6.27
C LEU A 17 8.77 9.04 5.50
N LEU A 18 8.64 9.30 4.21
CA LEU A 18 9.72 9.82 3.39
C LEU A 18 10.01 11.28 3.72
N LYS A 19 11.25 11.72 3.49
CA LYS A 19 11.58 13.14 3.53
C LYS A 19 10.85 13.87 2.40
N GLU A 20 10.46 15.12 2.65
CA GLU A 20 9.67 15.92 1.71
C GLU A 20 10.27 15.98 0.29
N ASN A 21 11.59 16.15 0.17
CA ASN A 21 12.27 16.15 -1.12
C ASN A 21 12.20 14.80 -1.84
N GLN A 22 12.36 13.69 -1.11
CA GLN A 22 12.22 12.34 -1.67
C GLN A 22 10.80 12.08 -2.13
N ARG A 23 9.82 12.59 -1.36
CA ARG A 23 8.40 12.50 -1.67
C ARG A 23 8.09 13.21 -2.98
N ARG A 24 8.45 14.50 -3.11
CA ARG A 24 8.22 15.28 -4.34
C ARG A 24 8.84 14.64 -5.58
N MET A 25 10.11 14.21 -5.49
CA MET A 25 10.78 13.55 -6.62
C MET A 25 10.14 12.20 -6.98
N PHE A 26 9.66 11.45 -5.99
CA PHE A 26 8.96 10.19 -6.21
C PHE A 26 7.60 10.42 -6.87
N GLU A 27 6.79 11.35 -6.35
CA GLU A 27 5.48 11.73 -6.91
C GLU A 27 5.63 12.14 -8.38
N ALA A 28 6.51 13.11 -8.65
CA ALA A 28 6.75 13.59 -10.01
C ALA A 28 7.15 12.45 -10.96
N SER A 29 8.05 11.55 -10.55
CA SER A 29 8.55 10.50 -11.44
C SER A 29 7.66 9.27 -11.57
N ILE A 30 7.01 8.82 -10.49
CA ILE A 30 6.29 7.55 -10.43
C ILE A 30 4.79 7.75 -10.61
N LEU A 31 4.22 8.83 -10.06
CA LEU A 31 2.79 9.11 -10.09
C LEU A 31 2.39 10.07 -11.21
N ASP A 32 3.20 11.10 -11.48
CA ASP A 32 2.84 12.18 -12.42
C ASP A 32 3.52 12.08 -13.80
N ASP A 33 4.32 11.04 -14.04
CA ASP A 33 5.01 10.78 -15.31
C ASP A 33 6.03 11.84 -15.78
N TYR A 34 6.55 12.67 -14.88
CA TYR A 34 7.61 13.62 -15.19
C TYR A 34 8.90 12.89 -15.53
N ASN A 35 9.66 13.45 -16.45
CA ASN A 35 10.96 12.89 -16.79
C ASN A 35 12.05 13.38 -15.81
N LEU A 36 13.13 12.60 -15.67
CA LEU A 36 14.19 12.91 -14.71
C LEU A 36 14.94 14.23 -14.97
N ALA A 37 14.85 14.78 -16.19
CA ALA A 37 15.47 16.07 -16.51
C ALA A 37 14.59 17.23 -16.01
N GLU A 38 13.28 17.15 -16.19
CA GLU A 38 12.32 18.13 -15.64
C GLU A 38 12.43 18.21 -14.12
N ILE A 39 12.44 17.05 -13.44
CA ILE A 39 12.58 16.99 -11.98
C ILE A 39 13.94 17.54 -11.52
N ALA A 40 15.00 17.32 -12.31
CA ALA A 40 16.34 17.81 -11.99
C ALA A 40 16.43 19.34 -12.05
N GLU A 41 15.76 19.94 -13.04
CA GLU A 41 15.63 21.40 -13.16
C GLU A 41 14.85 21.99 -11.98
N ASP A 42 13.69 21.41 -11.64
CA ASP A 42 12.85 21.89 -10.54
C ASP A 42 13.53 21.79 -9.17
N GLU A 43 14.18 20.66 -8.88
CA GLU A 43 14.87 20.43 -7.61
C GLU A 43 16.31 20.98 -7.59
N ASN A 44 16.78 21.61 -8.68
CA ASN A 44 18.13 22.18 -8.82
C ASN A 44 19.26 21.17 -8.50
N ILE A 45 19.12 19.93 -8.97
CA ILE A 45 20.11 18.86 -8.79
C ILE A 45 20.43 18.19 -10.13
N THR A 46 21.40 17.28 -10.15
CA THR A 46 21.70 16.52 -11.37
C THR A 46 20.65 15.44 -11.61
N ARG A 47 20.45 15.07 -12.88
CA ARG A 47 19.62 13.91 -13.26
C ARG A 47 20.01 12.62 -12.51
N GLN A 48 21.32 12.44 -12.25
CA GLN A 48 21.82 11.33 -11.44
C GLN A 48 21.38 11.45 -9.97
N GLY A 49 21.40 12.67 -9.42
CA GLY A 49 20.89 12.96 -8.08
C GLY A 49 19.41 12.60 -7.92
N VAL A 50 18.57 12.96 -8.90
CA VAL A 50 17.15 12.59 -8.93
C VAL A 50 16.98 11.07 -8.95
N HIS A 51 17.67 10.39 -9.88
CA HIS A 51 17.61 8.93 -9.99
C HIS A 51 18.00 8.24 -8.67
N ASP A 52 19.07 8.68 -8.04
CA ASP A 52 19.52 8.11 -6.77
C ASP A 52 18.57 8.42 -5.61
N ALA A 53 17.94 9.59 -5.61
CA ALA A 53 16.95 9.95 -4.61
C ALA A 53 15.68 9.09 -4.71
N ILE A 54 15.15 8.88 -5.92
CA ILE A 54 14.01 8.00 -6.18
C ILE A 54 14.36 6.57 -5.79
N LYS A 55 15.52 6.06 -6.22
CA LYS A 55 15.97 4.71 -5.86
C LYS A 55 16.06 4.51 -4.34
N ARG A 56 16.54 5.52 -3.60
CA ARG A 56 16.54 5.49 -2.13
C ARG A 56 15.13 5.51 -1.54
N ALA A 57 14.21 6.31 -2.09
CA ALA A 57 12.82 6.34 -1.67
C ALA A 57 12.15 4.96 -1.87
N CYS A 58 12.27 4.36 -3.06
CA CYS A 58 11.73 3.02 -3.33
C CYS A 58 12.27 1.96 -2.36
N LYS A 59 13.57 2.03 -2.05
CA LYS A 59 14.19 1.12 -1.08
C LYS A 59 13.60 1.31 0.33
N GLN A 60 13.45 2.54 0.78
CA GLN A 60 12.87 2.85 2.10
C GLN A 60 11.42 2.36 2.21
N LEU A 61 10.60 2.61 1.17
CA LEU A 61 9.22 2.15 1.11
C LEU A 61 9.11 0.62 1.26
N ARG A 62 9.94 -0.14 0.53
CA ARG A 62 10.00 -1.60 0.65
C ARG A 62 10.50 -2.07 2.02
N GLU A 63 11.46 -1.36 2.62
CA GLU A 63 11.94 -1.65 3.98
C GLU A 63 10.87 -1.36 5.05
N TYR A 64 10.02 -0.35 4.84
CA TYR A 64 8.89 -0.10 5.73
C TYR A 64 7.89 -1.24 5.66
N GLU A 65 7.52 -1.70 4.47
CA GLU A 65 6.64 -2.88 4.34
C GLU A 65 7.25 -4.12 5.00
N GLN A 66 8.53 -4.40 4.77
CA GLN A 66 9.19 -5.53 5.41
C GLN A 66 9.13 -5.49 6.95
N LYS A 67 9.12 -4.29 7.54
CA LYS A 67 9.14 -4.11 9.00
C LYS A 67 7.76 -3.98 9.61
N LEU A 68 6.83 -3.37 8.89
CA LEU A 68 5.51 -2.98 9.40
C LEU A 68 4.38 -3.86 8.86
N GLY A 69 4.55 -4.43 7.66
CA GLY A 69 3.61 -5.37 7.04
C GLY A 69 2.22 -4.80 6.82
N LEU A 70 2.06 -3.48 6.67
CA LEU A 70 0.73 -2.86 6.63
C LEU A 70 -0.06 -3.26 5.39
N ILE A 71 0.60 -3.44 4.24
CA ILE A 71 -0.07 -3.88 3.02
C ILE A 71 -0.50 -5.34 3.16
N GLU A 72 0.38 -6.20 3.69
CA GLU A 72 0.04 -7.60 3.96
C GLU A 72 -1.16 -7.72 4.91
N LYS A 73 -1.14 -6.99 6.03
CA LYS A 73 -2.27 -6.94 6.98
C LYS A 73 -3.55 -6.43 6.29
N PHE A 74 -3.45 -5.35 5.52
CA PHE A 74 -4.60 -4.79 4.80
C PHE A 74 -5.21 -5.78 3.80
N GLU A 75 -4.40 -6.47 3.00
CA GLU A 75 -4.91 -7.46 2.06
C GLU A 75 -5.52 -8.68 2.78
N LYS A 76 -4.95 -9.10 3.92
CA LYS A 76 -5.56 -10.15 4.77
C LYS A 76 -6.94 -9.74 5.27
N GLN A 77 -7.07 -8.54 5.84
CA GLN A 77 -8.36 -8.01 6.31
C GLN A 77 -9.39 -7.92 5.18
N LYS A 78 -8.97 -7.47 4.00
CA LYS A 78 -9.82 -7.38 2.81
C LYS A 78 -10.31 -8.74 2.35
N GLU A 79 -9.48 -9.78 2.41
CA GLU A 79 -9.90 -11.16 2.12
C GLU A 79 -10.92 -11.68 3.14
N LEU A 80 -10.73 -11.40 4.43
CA LEU A 80 -11.71 -11.76 5.47
C LEU A 80 -13.06 -11.07 5.22
N VAL A 81 -13.06 -9.77 4.91
CA VAL A 81 -14.28 -9.03 4.56
C VAL A 81 -14.96 -9.58 3.31
N LYS A 82 -14.19 -9.97 2.28
CA LYS A 82 -14.76 -10.61 1.07
C LYS A 82 -15.41 -11.94 1.40
N LYS A 83 -14.76 -12.79 2.22
CA LYS A 83 -15.33 -14.07 2.68
C LYS A 83 -16.63 -13.83 3.43
N LEU A 84 -16.63 -12.88 4.37
CA LEU A 84 -17.82 -12.48 5.11
C LEU A 84 -18.95 -12.03 4.18
N HIS A 85 -18.65 -11.21 3.18
CA HIS A 85 -19.64 -10.76 2.20
C HIS A 85 -20.26 -11.92 1.41
N ILE A 86 -19.47 -12.92 1.01
CA ILE A 86 -19.96 -14.10 0.29
C ILE A 86 -20.90 -14.92 1.17
N ILE A 87 -20.51 -15.18 2.42
CA ILE A 87 -21.33 -15.92 3.39
C ILE A 87 -22.66 -15.19 3.60
N LEU A 88 -22.62 -13.91 3.98
CA LEU A 88 -23.82 -13.11 4.20
C LEU A 88 -24.77 -13.03 2.99
N LYS A 89 -24.24 -13.06 1.76
CA LYS A 89 -25.04 -13.04 0.54
C LYS A 89 -25.71 -14.37 0.24
N GLY A 90 -25.08 -15.48 0.66
CA GLY A 90 -25.61 -16.84 0.52
C GLY A 90 -26.48 -17.28 1.68
N MET A 91 -26.42 -16.57 2.82
CA MET A 91 -27.07 -16.97 4.05
C MET A 91 -28.58 -17.10 3.91
N ASN A 92 -29.09 -18.21 4.44
CA ASN A 92 -30.52 -18.37 4.66
C ASN A 92 -30.83 -17.93 6.10
N ILE A 93 -31.72 -16.93 6.25
CA ILE A 93 -32.05 -16.37 7.57
C ILE A 93 -32.64 -17.49 8.46
N GLY A 94 -31.82 -18.02 9.38
CA GLY A 94 -32.19 -19.10 10.29
C GLY A 94 -31.15 -20.22 10.49
N ASP A 95 -30.03 -20.24 9.76
CA ASP A 95 -28.93 -21.18 10.00
C ASP A 95 -27.97 -20.65 11.08
N GLU A 96 -27.96 -21.30 12.25
CA GLU A 96 -27.07 -20.95 13.37
C GLU A 96 -25.59 -21.20 13.05
N GLY A 97 -25.27 -22.15 12.17
CA GLY A 97 -23.88 -22.49 11.80
C GLY A 97 -23.24 -21.42 10.91
N GLU A 98 -23.98 -20.88 9.94
CA GLU A 98 -23.49 -19.77 9.11
C GLU A 98 -23.30 -18.49 9.95
N LEU A 99 -24.13 -18.32 11.00
CA LEU A 99 -24.03 -17.19 11.92
C LEU A 99 -22.79 -17.29 12.82
N GLU A 100 -22.46 -18.49 13.31
CA GLU A 100 -21.21 -18.74 14.06
C GLU A 100 -19.97 -18.46 13.21
N GLU A 101 -19.98 -18.85 11.92
CA GLU A 101 -18.87 -18.57 11.00
C GLU A 101 -18.71 -17.06 10.75
N VAL A 102 -19.81 -16.32 10.63
CA VAL A 102 -19.80 -14.86 10.54
C VAL A 102 -19.16 -14.23 11.77
N TYR A 103 -19.56 -14.62 12.99
CA TYR A 103 -18.98 -14.08 14.21
C TYR A 103 -17.48 -14.41 14.32
N SER A 104 -17.07 -15.63 13.96
CA SER A 104 -15.66 -16.01 13.94
C SER A 104 -14.83 -15.15 13.00
N ILE A 105 -15.33 -14.80 11.80
CA ILE A 105 -14.61 -13.93 10.86
C ILE A 105 -14.55 -12.50 11.39
N ILE A 106 -15.62 -12.02 12.03
CA ILE A 106 -15.63 -10.69 12.67
C ILE A 106 -14.59 -10.63 13.78
N ASP A 107 -14.53 -11.65 14.65
CA ASP A 107 -13.55 -11.70 15.74
C ASP A 107 -12.11 -11.73 15.17
N GLU A 108 -11.85 -12.49 14.10
CA GLU A 108 -10.53 -12.50 13.43
C GLU A 108 -10.15 -11.12 12.86
N ILE A 109 -11.12 -10.33 12.39
CA ILE A 109 -10.89 -8.95 11.92
C ILE A 109 -10.61 -8.01 13.11
N LEU A 110 -11.26 -8.22 14.26
CA LEU A 110 -11.16 -7.36 15.43
C LEU A 110 -9.92 -7.63 16.31
N ASP A 111 -9.40 -8.86 16.31
CA ASP A 111 -8.28 -9.30 17.17
C ASP A 111 -6.88 -9.01 16.59
N GLU A 112 -6.74 -8.27 15.48
CA GLU A 112 -5.42 -7.87 14.97
C GLU A 112 -4.78 -6.74 15.80
N GLU A 113 -4.02 -7.11 16.84
CA GLU A 113 -3.02 -6.26 17.52
C GLU A 113 -1.81 -5.91 16.62
#